data_AF-A0A1M7F2V7-F1
#
_entry.id   AF-A0A1M7F2V7-F1
#
_cell.length_a   1.000
_cell.length_b   1.000
_cell.length_c   1.000
_cell.angle_alpha   90.00
_cell.angle_beta   90.00
_cell.angle_gamma   90.00
#
_symmetry.space_group_name_H-M   'P 1'
#
loop_
_entity.id
_entity.type
_entity.pdbx_description
1 polymer ?
#
loop_
_entity_poly.entity_id
_entity_poly.type
_entity_poly.pdbx_seq_one_letter_code
_entity_poly.pdbx_strand_id
1 'polypeptide(L)'
;MSKYKVQAFTIMEVTITMLIAAILIAVTYTSYSIVIKSYNSFTNKNNDMAVLVSLDHVLKRDFEQSKTILKDSAGFSFRKESILIRYEFSADYIVRKAARIDTFKVQNQDVSASFENVPLLELQTTAAQNIIDELDFETLYQKEKIGYHYHKTYSSENLIEKNPNAIN
;
A
#
# COMPACT_ATOMS: atom_id res chain seq x y z
N MET A 1 -33.82 -11.71 -68.59
CA MET A 1 -33.06 -11.61 -67.33
C MET A 1 -31.96 -10.56 -67.51
N SER A 2 -32.07 -9.40 -66.87
CA SER A 2 -31.04 -8.36 -66.94
C SER A 2 -29.78 -8.86 -66.23
N LYS A 3 -28.68 -9.03 -66.98
CA LYS A 3 -27.36 -9.26 -66.41
C LYS A 3 -26.87 -7.94 -65.83
N TYR A 4 -26.89 -7.80 -64.50
CA TYR A 4 -26.17 -6.74 -63.82
C TYR A 4 -24.68 -6.93 -64.11
N LYS A 5 -24.11 -6.12 -65.02
CA LYS A 5 -22.67 -6.07 -65.28
C LYS A 5 -22.00 -5.33 -64.13
N VAL A 6 -21.18 -6.03 -63.36
CA VAL A 6 -20.34 -5.42 -62.33
C VAL A 6 -19.21 -4.67 -63.03
N GLN A 7 -19.01 -3.39 -62.70
CA GLN A 7 -17.86 -2.63 -63.22
C GLN A 7 -16.57 -3.21 -62.66
N ALA A 8 -15.62 -3.52 -63.55
CA ALA A 8 -14.30 -3.99 -63.16
C ALA A 8 -13.47 -2.79 -62.70
N PHE A 9 -13.00 -2.82 -61.45
CA PHE A 9 -12.05 -1.85 -60.92
C PHE A 9 -10.68 -2.03 -61.56
N THR A 10 -9.94 -0.93 -61.73
CA THR A 10 -8.59 -1.00 -62.30
C THR A 10 -7.62 -1.56 -61.27
N ILE A 11 -6.57 -2.26 -61.74
CA ILE A 11 -5.53 -2.79 -60.85
C ILE A 11 -4.88 -1.66 -60.02
N MET A 12 -4.70 -0.47 -60.60
CA MET A 12 -4.16 0.70 -59.88
C MET A 12 -5.04 1.15 -58.72
N GLU A 13 -6.36 1.04 -58.85
CA GLU A 13 -7.30 1.43 -57.80
C GLU A 13 -7.25 0.45 -56.63
N VAL A 14 -7.11 -0.85 -56.93
CA VAL A 14 -6.90 -1.88 -55.92
C VAL A 14 -5.54 -1.70 -55.21
N THR A 15 -4.47 -1.35 -55.92
CA THR A 15 -3.16 -1.16 -55.28
C THR A 15 -3.10 0.08 -54.41
N ILE A 16 -3.69 1.20 -54.84
CA ILE A 16 -3.77 2.43 -54.04
C ILE A 16 -4.60 2.18 -52.77
N THR A 17 -5.75 1.51 -52.89
CA THR A 17 -6.59 1.20 -51.72
C THR A 17 -5.89 0.26 -50.73
N MET A 18 -5.16 -0.76 -51.22
CA MET A 18 -4.34 -1.62 -50.37
C MET A 18 -3.22 -0.86 -49.64
N LEU A 19 -2.55 0.07 -50.33
CA LEU A 19 -1.50 0.89 -49.72
C LEU A 19 -2.06 1.79 -48.61
N ILE A 20 -3.19 2.45 -48.87
CA ILE A 20 -3.85 3.30 -47.87
C ILE A 20 -4.32 2.45 -46.68
N ALA A 21 -4.88 1.27 -46.93
CA ALA A 21 -5.30 0.35 -45.87
C ALA A 21 -4.11 -0.08 -44.99
N ALA A 22 -2.96 -0.40 -45.59
CA ALA A 22 -1.76 -0.75 -44.84
C ALA A 22 -1.28 0.38 -43.93
N ILE A 23 -1.27 1.62 -44.44
CA ILE A 23 -0.91 2.82 -43.65
C ILE A 23 -1.90 3.01 -42.48
N LEU A 24 -3.20 2.89 -42.76
CA LEU A 24 -4.24 3.00 -41.73
C LEU A 24 -4.04 1.97 -40.62
N ILE A 25 -3.85 0.70 -41.00
CA ILE A 25 -3.62 -0.38 -40.02
C ILE A 25 -2.37 -0.09 -39.18
N ALA A 26 -1.28 0.38 -39.79
CA ALA A 26 -0.05 0.70 -39.07
C ALA A 26 -0.24 1.84 -38.06
N VAL A 27 -0.93 2.92 -38.46
CA VAL A 27 -1.23 4.05 -37.57
C VAL A 27 -2.15 3.61 -36.45
N THR A 28 -3.25 2.92 -36.75
CA THR A 28 -4.21 2.44 -35.75
C THR A 28 -3.55 1.49 -34.75
N TYR A 29 -2.71 0.56 -35.22
CA TYR A 29 -1.97 -0.35 -34.36
C TYR A 29 -1.02 0.40 -33.42
N THR A 30 -0.32 1.40 -33.93
CA THR A 30 0.60 2.23 -33.13
C THR A 30 -0.15 3.03 -32.07
N SER A 31 -1.24 3.69 -32.45
CA SER A 31 -2.11 4.42 -31.50
C SER A 31 -2.66 3.49 -30.43
N TYR A 32 -3.17 2.32 -30.81
CA TYR A 32 -3.66 1.32 -29.86
C TYR A 32 -2.55 0.85 -28.91
N SER A 33 -1.34 0.61 -29.41
CA SER A 33 -0.20 0.21 -28.58
C SER A 33 0.19 1.27 -27.56
N ILE A 34 0.08 2.55 -27.90
CA ILE A 34 0.35 3.65 -26.96
C ILE A 34 -0.72 3.68 -25.86
N VAL A 35 -1.99 3.58 -26.25
CA VAL A 35 -3.12 3.60 -25.31
C VAL A 35 -3.04 2.44 -24.32
N ILE A 36 -2.81 1.21 -24.81
CA ILE A 36 -2.76 0.04 -23.92
C ILE A 36 -1.58 0.10 -22.95
N LYS A 37 -0.42 0.60 -23.38
CA LYS A 37 0.74 0.80 -22.51
C LYS A 37 0.44 1.83 -21.42
N SER A 38 -0.20 2.94 -21.79
CA SER A 38 -0.61 3.98 -20.85
C SER A 38 -1.61 3.43 -19.83
N TYR A 39 -2.62 2.70 -20.30
CA TYR A 39 -3.64 2.09 -19.44
C TYR A 39 -3.04 1.08 -18.46
N ASN A 40 -2.12 0.23 -18.90
CA ASN A 40 -1.46 -0.74 -18.03
C ASN A 40 -0.58 -0.05 -16.98
N SER A 41 0.16 0.99 -17.38
CA SER A 41 0.96 1.80 -16.45
C SER A 41 0.09 2.46 -15.40
N PHE A 42 -1.04 3.06 -15.82
CA PHE A 42 -2.00 3.68 -14.91
C PHE A 42 -2.60 2.65 -13.94
N THR A 43 -3.04 1.51 -14.44
CA THR A 43 -3.65 0.45 -13.63
C THR A 43 -2.68 -0.07 -12.58
N ASN A 44 -1.41 -0.30 -12.95
CA ASN A 44 -0.39 -0.75 -12.01
C ASN A 44 -0.13 0.31 -10.91
N LYS A 45 0.04 1.58 -11.29
CA LYS A 45 0.22 2.68 -10.33
C LYS A 45 -0.98 2.82 -9.39
N ASN A 46 -2.19 2.67 -9.92
CA ASN A 46 -3.41 2.76 -9.12
C ASN A 46 -3.53 1.59 -8.14
N ASN A 47 -3.15 0.38 -8.55
CA ASN A 47 -3.11 -0.77 -7.65
C ASN A 47 -2.08 -0.59 -6.54
N ASP A 48 -0.87 -0.12 -6.86
CA ASP A 48 0.17 0.14 -5.86
C ASP A 48 -0.27 1.24 -4.87
N MET A 49 -0.89 2.31 -5.38
CA MET A 49 -1.47 3.35 -4.53
C MET A 49 -2.61 2.82 -3.65
N ALA A 50 -3.47 1.95 -4.17
CA ALA A 50 -4.54 1.34 -3.39
C ALA A 50 -4.00 0.49 -2.23
N VAL A 51 -2.86 -0.20 -2.44
CA VAL A 51 -2.16 -0.93 -1.36
C VAL A 51 -1.68 0.03 -0.28
N LEU A 52 -1.06 1.16 -0.64
CA LEU A 52 -0.59 2.17 0.31
C LEU A 52 -1.74 2.81 1.12
N VAL A 53 -2.81 3.21 0.43
CA VAL A 53 -3.99 3.79 1.09
C VAL A 53 -4.66 2.78 2.00
N SER A 54 -4.76 1.52 1.57
CA SER A 54 -5.34 0.45 2.39
C SER A 54 -4.47 0.18 3.62
N LEU A 55 -3.15 0.16 3.47
CA LEU A 55 -2.22 0.00 4.58
C LEU A 55 -2.41 1.13 5.60
N ASP A 56 -2.36 2.39 5.15
CA ASP A 56 -2.51 3.55 6.00
C ASP A 56 -3.84 3.52 6.77
N HIS A 57 -4.93 3.26 6.06
CA HIS A 57 -6.26 3.21 6.68
C HIS A 57 -6.37 2.11 7.74
N VAL A 58 -5.89 0.90 7.43
CA VAL A 58 -5.96 -0.24 8.35
C VAL A 58 -5.02 -0.04 9.55
N LEU A 59 -3.79 0.42 9.31
CA LEU A 59 -2.81 0.65 10.35
C LEU A 59 -3.28 1.78 11.28
N LYS A 60 -3.73 2.91 10.74
CA LYS A 60 -4.29 4.02 11.52
C LYS A 60 -5.44 3.56 12.41
N ARG A 61 -6.41 2.84 11.82
CA ARG A 61 -7.56 2.33 12.56
C ARG A 61 -7.14 1.39 13.69
N ASP A 62 -6.22 0.47 13.41
CA ASP A 62 -5.76 -0.51 14.41
C ASP A 62 -4.93 0.18 15.51
N PHE A 63 -4.15 1.21 15.16
CA PHE A 63 -3.41 2.07 16.08
C PHE A 63 -4.35 2.82 17.02
N GLU A 64 -5.37 3.49 16.49
CA GLU A 64 -6.37 4.23 17.27
C GLU A 64 -7.23 3.32 18.16
N GLN A 65 -7.67 2.17 17.64
CA GLN A 65 -8.60 1.27 18.35
C GLN A 65 -7.93 0.30 19.34
N SER A 66 -6.61 0.16 19.30
CA SER A 66 -5.89 -0.65 20.28
C SER A 66 -6.03 -0.08 21.69
N LYS A 67 -6.04 -0.92 22.73
CA LYS A 67 -5.89 -0.49 24.12
C LYS A 67 -4.43 -0.23 24.46
N THR A 68 -3.55 -1.07 23.93
CA THR A 68 -2.10 -1.00 24.16
C THR A 68 -1.36 -1.45 22.91
N ILE A 69 -0.27 -0.77 22.59
CA ILE A 69 0.64 -1.15 21.51
C ILE A 69 2.00 -1.43 22.12
N LEU A 70 2.56 -2.59 21.82
CA LEU A 70 3.83 -3.08 22.38
C LEU A 70 4.83 -3.34 21.25
N LYS A 71 6.07 -2.91 21.43
CA LYS A 71 7.19 -3.36 20.59
C LYS A 71 7.62 -4.78 21.01
N ASP A 72 7.82 -5.66 20.04
CA ASP A 72 8.30 -7.03 20.20
C ASP A 72 9.51 -7.26 19.27
N SER A 73 10.24 -8.35 19.49
CA SER A 73 11.38 -8.83 18.69
C SER A 73 11.07 -8.99 17.21
N ALA A 74 9.82 -9.34 16.88
CA ALA A 74 9.35 -9.52 15.51
C ALA A 74 8.67 -8.28 14.91
N GLY A 75 8.43 -7.22 15.69
CA GLY A 75 7.73 -6.02 15.22
C GLY A 75 6.85 -5.37 16.31
N PHE A 76 5.54 -5.26 16.05
CA PHE A 76 4.61 -4.55 16.94
C PHE A 76 3.36 -5.38 17.22
N SER A 77 2.93 -5.39 18.48
CA SER A 77 1.77 -6.11 18.97
C SER A 77 0.70 -5.14 19.47
N PHE A 78 -0.44 -5.12 18.79
CA PHE A 78 -1.58 -4.27 19.06
C PHE A 78 -2.62 -5.10 19.80
N ARG A 79 -2.94 -4.73 21.02
CA ARG A 79 -3.95 -5.43 21.84
C ARG A 79 -5.24 -4.65 21.81
N LYS A 80 -6.32 -5.26 21.33
CA LYS A 80 -7.68 -4.72 21.36
C LYS A 80 -8.58 -5.67 22.13
N GLU A 81 -8.91 -5.33 23.37
CA GLU A 81 -9.72 -6.19 24.25
C GLU A 81 -9.17 -7.63 24.31
N SER A 82 -9.84 -8.59 23.68
CA SER A 82 -9.45 -10.01 23.59
C SER A 82 -8.67 -10.39 22.33
N ILE A 83 -8.47 -9.45 21.39
CA ILE A 83 -7.83 -9.67 20.09
C ILE A 83 -6.39 -9.14 20.14
N LEU A 84 -5.45 -9.97 19.66
CA LEU A 84 -4.07 -9.59 19.43
C LEU A 84 -3.81 -9.50 17.92
N ILE A 85 -3.32 -8.35 17.47
CA ILE A 85 -2.90 -8.11 16.09
C ILE A 85 -1.39 -7.88 16.09
N ARG A 86 -0.64 -8.63 15.29
CA ARG A 86 0.81 -8.47 15.16
C ARG A 86 1.17 -7.87 13.82
N TYR A 87 2.06 -6.90 13.83
CA TYR A 87 2.63 -6.29 12.64
C TYR A 87 4.11 -6.61 12.56
N GLU A 88 4.54 -7.10 11.40
CA GLU A 88 5.94 -7.38 11.09
C GLU A 88 6.37 -6.45 9.96
N PHE A 89 7.30 -5.55 10.25
CA PHE A 89 7.85 -4.61 9.28
C PHE A 89 9.11 -5.22 8.68
N SER A 90 9.10 -5.41 7.37
CA SER A 90 10.27 -5.83 6.59
C SER A 90 10.61 -4.76 5.57
N ALA A 91 11.81 -4.84 4.97
CA ALA A 91 12.26 -3.87 3.98
C ALA A 91 11.33 -3.79 2.75
N ASP A 92 10.71 -4.90 2.33
CA ASP A 92 9.90 -5.00 1.10
C ASP A 92 8.41 -5.25 1.33
N TYR A 93 7.99 -5.44 2.59
CA TYR A 93 6.59 -5.71 2.92
C TYR A 93 6.28 -5.45 4.39
N ILE A 94 4.99 -5.25 4.67
CA ILE A 94 4.42 -5.25 6.02
C ILE A 94 3.41 -6.38 6.11
N VAL A 95 3.54 -7.23 7.12
CA VAL A 95 2.56 -8.30 7.40
C VAL A 95 1.75 -7.94 8.62
N ARG A 96 0.43 -7.98 8.47
CA ARG A 96 -0.54 -7.87 9.55
C ARG A 96 -1.12 -9.26 9.86
N LYS A 97 -0.79 -9.82 11.01
CA LYS A 97 -1.29 -11.10 11.52
C LYS A 97 -2.40 -10.84 12.54
N ALA A 98 -3.65 -10.90 12.08
CA ALA A 98 -4.85 -10.91 12.91
C ALA A 98 -5.59 -12.26 12.72
N ALA A 99 -6.92 -12.26 12.83
CA ALA A 99 -7.74 -13.42 12.42
C ALA A 99 -7.52 -13.81 10.93
N ARG A 100 -7.20 -12.83 10.09
CA ARG A 100 -6.69 -13.01 8.72
C ARG A 100 -5.29 -12.42 8.64
N ILE A 101 -4.45 -13.04 7.81
CA ILE A 101 -3.11 -12.52 7.49
C ILE A 101 -3.25 -11.65 6.24
N ASP A 102 -2.92 -10.37 6.39
CA ASP A 102 -2.86 -9.40 5.29
C ASP A 102 -1.39 -9.03 5.04
N THR A 103 -0.96 -9.07 3.78
CA THR A 103 0.41 -8.71 3.38
C THR A 103 0.36 -7.51 2.45
N PHE A 104 1.03 -6.44 2.85
CA PHE A 104 1.17 -5.21 2.07
C PHE A 104 2.57 -5.16 1.47
N LYS A 105 2.68 -5.18 0.14
CA LYS A 105 3.95 -5.10 -0.56
C LYS A 105 4.36 -3.63 -0.71
N VAL A 106 5.16 -3.15 0.24
CA VAL A 106 5.59 -1.75 0.35
C VAL A 106 7.04 -1.71 0.80
N GLN A 107 7.83 -0.79 0.26
CA GLN A 107 9.24 -0.68 0.61
C GLN A 107 9.42 0.24 1.81
N ASN A 108 9.71 -0.30 2.99
CA ASN A 108 9.78 0.47 4.23
C ASN A 108 11.22 0.79 4.62
N GLN A 109 11.41 1.98 5.17
CA GLN A 109 12.68 2.49 5.66
C GLN A 109 12.44 3.23 6.98
N ASP A 110 13.49 3.35 7.79
CA ASP A 110 13.54 4.26 8.94
C ASP A 110 12.39 4.09 9.94
N VAL A 111 12.01 2.84 10.23
CA VAL A 111 10.97 2.52 11.21
C VAL A 111 11.46 2.84 12.62
N SER A 112 10.83 3.80 13.27
CA SER A 112 11.12 4.21 14.65
C SER A 112 9.84 4.29 15.48
N ALA A 113 9.98 4.10 16.79
CA ALA A 113 8.85 4.13 17.72
C ALA A 113 9.27 4.81 19.03
N SER A 114 8.37 5.59 19.58
CA SER A 114 8.57 6.35 20.83
C SER A 114 7.46 6.06 21.85
N PHE A 115 7.77 6.38 23.10
CA PHE A 115 6.80 6.56 24.16
C PHE A 115 7.11 7.86 24.91
N GLU A 116 6.15 8.78 25.00
CA GLU A 116 6.30 10.08 25.66
C GLU A 116 7.54 10.86 25.14
N ASN A 117 7.77 10.84 23.82
CA ASN A 117 8.94 11.40 23.14
C ASN A 117 10.28 10.72 23.46
N VAL A 118 10.29 9.57 24.12
CA VAL A 118 11.50 8.77 24.38
C VAL A 118 11.59 7.65 23.35
N PRO A 119 12.62 7.63 22.48
CA PRO A 119 12.80 6.58 21.49
C PRO A 119 13.03 5.21 22.12
N LEU A 120 12.32 4.19 21.64
CA LEU A 120 12.51 2.80 22.05
C LEU A 120 13.48 2.10 21.10
N LEU A 121 14.78 2.23 21.42
CA LEU A 121 15.88 1.65 20.66
C LEU A 121 16.04 0.14 20.91
N GLU A 122 15.80 -0.32 22.15
CA GLU A 122 15.95 -1.71 22.55
C GLU A 122 14.71 -2.22 23.29
N LEU A 123 14.45 -3.53 23.18
CA LEU A 123 13.40 -4.19 23.95
C LEU A 123 13.84 -4.26 25.41
N GLN A 124 13.06 -3.63 26.27
CA GLN A 124 13.27 -3.71 27.71
C GLN A 124 12.73 -5.04 28.26
N THR A 125 13.30 -5.46 29.39
CA THR A 125 13.02 -6.75 30.04
C THR A 125 11.55 -6.91 30.46
N THR A 126 10.83 -5.80 30.61
CA THR A 126 9.42 -5.80 31.06
C THR A 126 8.49 -5.35 29.92
N ALA A 127 7.46 -6.14 29.64
CA ALA A 127 6.47 -5.81 28.60
C ALA A 127 5.80 -4.43 28.80
N ALA A 128 5.62 -3.99 30.05
CA ALA A 128 5.06 -2.67 30.37
C ALA A 128 5.96 -1.49 29.93
N GLN A 129 7.26 -1.72 29.74
CA GLN A 129 8.23 -0.71 29.31
C GLN A 129 8.37 -0.62 27.78
N ASN A 130 7.80 -1.59 27.04
CA ASN A 130 7.83 -1.63 25.58
C ASN A 130 6.56 -1.04 24.94
N ILE A 131 5.75 -0.30 25.71
CA ILE A 131 4.57 0.39 25.20
C ILE A 131 5.01 1.54 24.31
N ILE A 132 4.34 1.74 23.17
CA ILE A 132 4.57 2.86 22.26
C ILE A 132 3.32 3.74 22.17
N ASP A 133 3.50 5.05 22.03
CA ASP A 133 2.44 6.00 21.65
C ASP A 133 2.65 6.55 20.24
N GLU A 134 3.88 6.49 19.73
CA GLU A 134 4.28 6.99 18.44
C GLU A 134 4.94 5.91 17.58
N LEU A 135 4.61 5.93 16.29
CA LEU A 135 5.20 5.10 15.25
C LEU A 135 5.46 5.94 14.01
N ASP A 136 6.72 5.99 13.62
CA ASP A 136 7.21 6.69 12.43
C ASP A 136 7.86 5.70 11.49
N PHE A 137 7.57 5.82 10.19
CA PHE A 137 8.33 5.13 9.16
C PHE A 137 8.20 5.83 7.82
N GLU A 138 9.15 5.55 6.94
CA GLU A 138 9.09 6.00 5.56
C GLU A 138 8.78 4.82 4.63
N THR A 139 7.96 5.03 3.61
CA THR A 139 7.87 4.11 2.48
C THR A 139 8.44 4.75 1.22
N LEU A 140 9.03 3.94 0.35
CA LEU A 140 9.45 4.37 -0.98
C LEU A 140 8.35 4.05 -2.00
N TYR A 141 7.85 5.08 -2.69
CA TYR A 141 6.87 4.94 -3.77
C TYR A 141 7.30 5.77 -4.98
N GLN A 142 7.44 5.15 -6.15
CA GLN A 142 7.93 5.80 -7.39
C GLN A 142 9.23 6.63 -7.20
N LYS A 143 10.13 6.19 -6.31
CA LYS A 143 11.38 6.87 -5.90
C LYS A 143 11.20 8.10 -5.01
N GLU A 144 9.97 8.38 -4.56
CA GLU A 144 9.67 9.38 -3.55
C GLU A 144 9.50 8.70 -2.19
N LYS A 145 10.06 9.33 -1.16
CA LYS A 145 9.89 8.91 0.23
C LYS A 145 8.61 9.54 0.77
N ILE A 146 7.70 8.70 1.26
CA ILE A 146 6.46 9.12 1.93
C ILE A 146 6.61 8.77 3.41
N GLY A 147 6.64 9.80 4.26
CA GLY A 147 6.68 9.63 5.71
C GLY A 147 5.28 9.39 6.28
N TYR A 148 5.16 8.40 7.14
CA TYR A 148 3.99 8.12 7.95
C TYR A 148 4.31 8.36 9.42
N HIS A 149 3.42 9.08 10.09
CA HIS A 149 3.49 9.38 11.51
C HIS A 149 2.16 9.03 12.15
N TYR A 150 2.18 8.13 13.14
CA TYR A 150 1.01 7.75 13.92
C TYR A 150 1.26 8.08 15.39
N HIS A 151 0.31 8.79 16.00
CA HIS A 151 0.34 9.14 17.42
C HIS A 151 -0.96 8.73 18.11
N LYS A 152 -0.84 8.14 19.30
CA LYS A 152 -1.96 7.65 20.10
C LYS A 152 -2.00 8.33 21.46
N THR A 153 -3.13 8.96 21.75
CA THR A 153 -3.40 9.47 23.10
C THR A 153 -3.96 8.35 23.97
N TYR A 154 -3.22 7.95 25.00
CA TYR A 154 -3.69 7.01 26.02
C TYR A 154 -4.59 7.71 27.04
N SER A 155 -5.68 7.04 27.47
CA SER A 155 -6.49 7.49 28.60
C SER A 155 -5.76 7.23 29.92
N SER A 156 -6.10 7.98 30.96
CA SER A 156 -5.55 7.78 32.31
C SER A 156 -5.79 6.36 32.84
N GLU A 157 -6.92 5.75 32.51
CA GLU A 157 -7.24 4.34 32.85
C GLU A 157 -6.20 3.36 32.27
N ASN A 158 -5.87 3.51 30.99
CA ASN A 158 -4.89 2.65 30.31
C ASN A 158 -3.46 2.84 30.88
N LEU A 159 -3.14 4.04 31.36
CA LEU A 159 -1.85 4.34 32.00
C LEU A 159 -1.78 3.85 33.45
N ILE A 160 -2.91 3.78 34.16
CA ILE A 160 -2.99 3.26 35.53
C ILE A 160 -2.78 1.74 35.54
N GLU A 161 -3.30 1.00 34.55
CA GLU A 161 -3.02 -0.44 34.38
C GLU A 161 -1.51 -0.73 34.25
N LYS A 162 -0.72 0.24 33.74
CA LYS A 162 0.74 0.14 33.62
C LYS A 162 1.48 0.34 34.96
N ASN A 163 0.93 1.15 35.88
CA ASN A 163 1.55 1.51 37.16
C ASN A 163 0.51 1.49 38.30
N PRO A 164 0.18 0.30 38.85
CA PRO A 164 -0.74 0.18 39.98
C PRO A 164 -0.24 0.87 41.26
N ASN A 165 1.04 1.25 41.32
CA ASN A 165 1.65 1.98 42.43
C ASN A 165 1.58 3.51 42.30
N ALA A 166 0.98 4.07 41.24
CA ALA A 166 0.87 5.54 41.06
C ALA A 166 -0.24 6.19 41.91
N ILE A 167 -0.99 5.41 42.70
CA ILE A 167 -2.10 5.87 43.53
C ILE A 167 -1.73 5.89 45.04
N ASN A 168 -0.48 5.55 45.40
CA ASN A 168 0.02 5.64 46.78
C ASN A 168 0.93 6.86 46.98
#